data_AF-A0A7W2SX00-F1
#
_entry.id   AF-A0A7W2SX00-F1
#
_cell.length_a   1.000
_cell.length_b   1.000
_cell.length_c   1.000
_cell.angle_alpha   90.00
_cell.angle_beta   90.00
_cell.angle_gamma   90.00
#
_symmetry.space_group_name_H-M   'P 1'
#
loop_
_entity.id
_entity.type
_entity.pdbx_description
1 polymer ?
#
loop_
_entity_poly.entity_id
_entity_poly.type
_entity_poly.pdbx_seq_one_letter_code
_entity_poly.pdbx_strand_id
1 'polypeptide(L)'
;MNRPISYLIITTIILSISFFSHAFSSEKVLDIISYNKELKTAIRLYQVNDYNEALLKLEIFAKRGDKTAQYIVGTMYLNAQGTKQDLTKSYGWLTVANEQRTQAWALPLKMLDDKLPVEYLEILALEGEKYIKLYGAKS
;
A
#
# COMPACT_ATOMS: atom_id res chain seq x y z
N MET A 1 64.98 29.36 -5.02
CA MET A 1 64.20 29.94 -3.90
C MET A 1 62.74 29.61 -4.14
N ASN A 2 62.32 28.40 -3.76
CA ASN A 2 61.01 27.82 -4.11
C ASN A 2 60.06 27.98 -2.92
N ARG A 3 58.97 28.72 -3.07
CA ARG A 3 57.87 28.72 -2.10
C ARG A 3 56.75 27.81 -2.61
N PRO A 4 56.34 26.77 -1.87
CA PRO A 4 55.17 25.98 -2.24
C PRO A 4 53.90 26.70 -1.75
N ILE A 5 53.09 27.24 -2.69
CA ILE A 5 51.80 27.89 -2.37
C ILE A 5 50.61 26.92 -2.59
N SER A 6 50.85 25.68 -2.97
CA SER A 6 49.82 24.85 -3.61
C SER A 6 48.88 24.07 -2.68
N TYR A 7 49.13 24.01 -1.37
CA TYR A 7 48.38 23.11 -0.47
C TYR A 7 47.31 23.77 0.40
N LEU A 8 47.36 25.09 0.60
CA LEU A 8 46.42 25.78 1.51
C LEU A 8 45.05 26.08 0.88
N ILE A 9 44.97 26.18 -0.45
CA ILE A 9 43.71 26.45 -1.17
C ILE A 9 42.87 25.17 -1.30
N ILE A 10 43.51 24.00 -1.40
CA ILE A 10 42.81 22.72 -1.59
C ILE A 10 42.12 22.27 -0.30
N THR A 11 42.69 22.54 0.88
CA THR A 11 42.09 22.15 2.17
C THR A 11 40.85 22.94 2.54
N THR A 12 40.72 24.20 2.12
CA THR A 12 39.57 25.05 2.48
C THR A 12 38.31 24.71 1.68
N ILE A 13 38.44 24.18 0.47
CA ILE A 13 37.31 23.76 -0.37
C ILE A 13 36.60 22.54 0.21
N ILE A 14 37.32 21.65 0.90
CA ILE A 14 36.74 20.40 1.43
C ILE A 14 35.92 20.67 2.71
N LEU A 15 36.23 21.72 3.48
CA LEU A 15 35.50 22.03 4.72
C LEU A 15 34.14 22.68 4.48
N SER A 16 33.93 23.37 3.34
CA SER A 16 32.64 24.01 3.03
C SER A 16 31.59 23.03 2.48
N ILE A 17 32.00 21.88 1.94
CA ILE A 17 31.08 20.84 1.47
C ILE A 17 30.40 20.11 2.65
N SER A 18 30.98 20.21 3.85
CA SER A 18 30.46 19.55 5.05
C SER A 18 29.29 20.28 5.72
N PHE A 19 28.79 21.39 5.15
CA PHE A 19 27.62 22.11 5.69
C PHE A 19 26.34 21.99 4.84
N PHE A 20 26.37 21.24 3.73
CA PHE A 20 25.14 20.85 3.02
C PHE A 20 24.83 19.37 3.32
N SER A 21 24.62 19.06 4.60
CA SER A 21 24.10 17.77 5.03
C SER A 21 22.99 17.99 6.04
N HIS A 22 21.99 18.78 5.67
CA HIS A 22 20.64 18.71 6.24
C HIS A 22 19.66 19.28 5.21
N ALA A 23 18.56 18.56 4.97
CA ALA A 23 17.50 18.83 4.00
C ALA A 23 17.76 18.37 2.55
N PHE A 24 18.17 17.10 2.37
CA PHE A 24 17.61 16.34 1.25
C PHE A 24 16.24 15.84 1.72
N SER A 25 15.23 16.68 1.55
CA SER A 25 13.83 16.30 1.63
C SER A 25 13.50 15.48 0.38
N SER A 26 14.00 14.26 0.29
CA SER A 26 13.67 13.35 -0.79
C SER A 26 12.57 12.42 -0.36
N GLU A 27 11.50 12.46 -1.13
CA GLU A 27 10.48 11.44 -1.33
C GLU A 27 10.24 10.43 -0.22
N LYS A 28 8.95 10.31 0.08
CA LYS A 28 8.24 9.37 0.95
C LYS A 28 8.47 7.89 0.58
N VAL A 29 9.70 7.46 0.39
CA VAL A 29 10.11 6.05 0.38
C VAL A 29 10.11 5.65 1.85
N LEU A 30 9.00 5.03 2.30
CA LEU A 30 9.03 4.33 3.58
C LEU A 30 10.18 3.32 3.49
N ASP A 31 11.15 3.41 4.39
CA ASP A 31 12.10 2.33 4.55
C ASP A 31 11.33 1.02 4.83
N ILE A 32 11.88 -0.14 4.45
CA ILE A 32 11.20 -1.44 4.56
C ILE A 32 10.81 -1.78 6.03
N ILE A 33 11.61 -1.35 7.00
CA ILE A 33 11.35 -1.49 8.44
C ILE A 33 10.18 -0.59 8.86
N SER A 34 10.15 0.67 8.40
CA SER A 34 9.00 1.58 8.62
C SER A 34 7.73 1.06 7.95
N TYR A 35 7.84 0.52 6.74
CA TYR A 35 6.73 -0.09 6.01
C TYR A 35 6.05 -1.20 6.82
N ASN A 36 6.82 -2.18 7.29
CA ASN A 36 6.29 -3.30 8.06
C ASN A 36 5.71 -2.84 9.40
N LYS A 37 6.35 -1.86 10.05
CA LYS A 37 5.86 -1.27 11.30
C LYS A 37 4.53 -0.54 11.10
N GLU A 38 4.42 0.27 10.07
CA GLU A 38 3.20 1.03 9.76
C GLU A 38 2.06 0.11 9.31
N LEU A 39 2.35 -0.92 8.50
CA LEU A 39 1.37 -1.95 8.13
C LEU A 39 0.83 -2.67 9.38
N LYS A 40 1.73 -3.12 10.27
CA LYS A 40 1.32 -3.76 11.52
C LYS A 40 0.46 -2.84 12.39
N THR A 41 0.78 -1.55 12.39
CA THR A 41 0.00 -0.53 13.12
C THR A 41 -1.39 -0.37 12.50
N ALA A 42 -1.50 -0.32 11.17
CA ALA A 42 -2.77 -0.24 10.46
C ALA A 42 -3.66 -1.48 10.70
N ILE A 43 -3.07 -2.68 10.70
CA ILE A 43 -3.78 -3.92 11.03
C ILE A 43 -4.22 -3.92 12.49
N ARG A 44 -3.41 -3.37 13.41
CA ARG A 44 -3.79 -3.25 14.82
C ARG A 44 -5.00 -2.34 15.00
N LEU A 45 -5.08 -1.21 14.27
CA LEU A 45 -6.25 -0.33 14.29
C LEU A 45 -7.52 -1.10 13.89
N TYR A 46 -7.42 -1.93 12.86
CA TYR A 46 -8.52 -2.81 12.46
C TYR A 46 -8.92 -3.79 13.58
N GLN A 47 -7.95 -4.39 14.27
CA GLN A 47 -8.19 -5.34 15.38
C GLN A 47 -8.82 -4.70 16.61
N VAL A 48 -8.54 -3.43 16.88
CA VAL A 48 -9.16 -2.67 17.99
C VAL A 48 -10.46 -1.98 17.58
N ASN A 49 -10.99 -2.30 16.40
CA ASN A 49 -12.21 -1.75 15.82
C ASN A 49 -12.19 -0.24 15.50
N ASP A 50 -10.99 0.36 15.39
CA ASP A 50 -10.85 1.71 14.87
C ASP A 50 -10.90 1.68 13.33
N TYR A 51 -12.07 1.38 12.81
CA TYR A 51 -12.25 1.08 11.38
C TYR A 51 -12.03 2.30 10.49
N ASN A 52 -12.34 3.50 10.96
CA ASN A 52 -12.14 4.72 10.17
C ASN A 52 -10.65 4.96 9.92
N GLU A 53 -9.83 4.91 10.99
CA GLU A 53 -8.39 5.10 10.85
C GLU A 53 -7.72 3.89 10.18
N ALA A 54 -8.19 2.67 10.48
CA ALA A 54 -7.70 1.46 9.84
C ALA A 54 -7.90 1.48 8.33
N LEU A 55 -9.10 1.82 7.84
CA LEU A 55 -9.40 1.84 6.41
C LEU A 55 -8.46 2.81 5.68
N LEU A 56 -8.31 4.02 6.23
CA LEU A 56 -7.47 5.06 5.65
C LEU A 56 -6.01 4.60 5.51
N LYS A 57 -5.45 3.97 6.55
CA LYS A 57 -4.06 3.48 6.49
C LYS A 57 -3.92 2.23 5.64
N LEU A 58 -4.82 1.26 5.78
CA LEU A 58 -4.76 -0.01 5.05
C LEU A 58 -4.94 0.18 3.54
N GLU A 59 -5.73 1.15 3.09
CA GLU A 59 -5.83 1.48 1.66
C GLU A 59 -4.49 1.85 1.03
N ILE A 60 -3.59 2.50 1.79
CA ILE A 60 -2.26 2.86 1.30
C ILE A 60 -1.45 1.60 1.00
N PHE A 61 -1.51 0.62 1.90
CA PHE A 61 -0.82 -0.67 1.75
C PHE A 61 -1.47 -1.54 0.67
N ALA A 62 -2.81 -1.53 0.58
CA ALA A 62 -3.54 -2.26 -0.44
C ALA A 62 -3.18 -1.77 -1.85
N LYS A 63 -3.09 -0.44 -2.05
CA LYS A 63 -2.64 0.19 -3.31
C LYS A 63 -1.17 -0.12 -3.64
N ARG A 64 -0.35 -0.48 -2.65
CA ARG A 64 1.05 -0.89 -2.84
C ARG A 64 1.23 -2.38 -3.15
N GLY A 65 0.14 -3.15 -3.23
CA GLY A 65 0.20 -4.57 -3.58
C GLY A 65 0.21 -5.51 -2.37
N ASP A 66 0.08 -5.01 -1.14
CA ASP A 66 0.06 -5.87 0.04
C ASP A 66 -1.22 -6.72 0.08
N LYS A 67 -1.09 -8.03 -0.15
CA LYS A 67 -2.24 -8.93 -0.24
C LYS A 67 -3.08 -8.96 1.04
N THR A 68 -2.44 -8.85 2.21
CA THR A 68 -3.15 -8.82 3.50
C THR A 68 -4.01 -7.56 3.62
N ALA A 69 -3.44 -6.40 3.29
CA ALA A 69 -4.18 -5.14 3.30
C ALA A 69 -5.29 -5.13 2.23
N GLN A 70 -5.04 -5.65 1.03
CA GLN A 70 -6.06 -5.80 -0.01
C GLN A 70 -7.25 -6.64 0.49
N TYR A 71 -6.99 -7.77 1.14
CA TYR A 71 -8.03 -8.61 1.74
C TYR A 71 -8.82 -7.88 2.84
N ILE A 72 -8.13 -7.24 3.78
CA ILE A 72 -8.79 -6.54 4.90
C ILE A 72 -9.65 -5.39 4.36
N VAL A 73 -9.12 -4.56 3.46
CA VAL A 73 -9.87 -3.43 2.87
C VAL A 73 -11.09 -3.94 2.11
N GLY A 74 -10.95 -5.01 1.32
CA GLY A 74 -12.09 -5.63 0.63
C GLY A 74 -13.18 -6.11 1.58
N THR A 75 -12.78 -6.67 2.73
CA THR A 75 -13.69 -7.11 3.80
C THR A 75 -14.34 -5.93 4.52
N MET A 76 -13.62 -4.83 4.74
CA MET A 76 -14.15 -3.61 5.35
C MET A 76 -15.24 -2.98 4.50
N TYR A 77 -15.05 -2.93 3.17
CA TYR A 77 -16.08 -2.49 2.23
C TYR A 77 -17.27 -3.45 2.16
N LEU A 78 -17.06 -4.75 2.31
CA LEU A 78 -18.14 -5.75 2.39
C LEU A 78 -19.01 -5.57 3.63
N ASN A 79 -18.38 -5.33 4.77
CA ASN A 79 -19.03 -5.28 6.08
C ASN A 79 -19.41 -3.87 6.56
N ALA A 80 -19.24 -2.85 5.71
CA ALA A 80 -19.45 -1.44 6.07
C ALA A 80 -18.66 -1.00 7.33
N GLN A 81 -17.42 -1.47 7.46
CA GLN A 81 -16.55 -1.12 8.59
C GLN A 81 -15.76 0.15 8.26
N GLY A 82 -16.07 1.25 8.94
CA GLY A 82 -15.40 2.55 8.73
C GLY A 82 -15.76 3.23 7.41
N THR A 83 -16.78 2.72 6.71
CA THR A 83 -17.29 3.22 5.43
C THR A 83 -18.71 2.71 5.20
N LYS A 84 -19.42 3.24 4.20
CA LYS A 84 -20.63 2.62 3.68
C LYS A 84 -20.27 1.35 2.90
N GLN A 85 -21.19 0.38 2.87
CA GLN A 85 -21.00 -0.83 2.07
C GLN A 85 -20.80 -0.47 0.60
N ASP A 86 -19.76 -1.05 0.00
CA ASP A 86 -19.43 -0.84 -1.41
C ASP A 86 -18.99 -2.19 -1.99
N LEU A 87 -19.95 -2.91 -2.58
CA LEU A 87 -19.71 -4.26 -3.12
C LEU A 87 -18.75 -4.23 -4.30
N THR A 88 -18.75 -3.15 -5.08
CA THR A 88 -17.86 -2.96 -6.23
C THR A 88 -16.41 -2.84 -5.79
N LYS A 89 -16.11 -1.95 -4.82
CA LYS A 89 -14.76 -1.86 -4.26
C LYS A 89 -14.36 -3.12 -3.50
N SER A 90 -15.30 -3.72 -2.77
CA SER A 90 -15.07 -4.98 -2.07
C SER A 90 -14.59 -6.06 -3.05
N TYR A 91 -15.34 -6.27 -4.13
CA TYR A 91 -15.02 -7.26 -5.16
C TYR A 91 -13.67 -6.97 -5.81
N GLY A 92 -13.39 -5.71 -6.17
CA GLY A 92 -12.09 -5.32 -6.75
C GLY A 92 -10.91 -5.66 -5.85
N TRP A 93 -10.97 -5.24 -4.58
CA TRP A 93 -9.91 -5.50 -3.60
C TRP A 93 -9.72 -6.99 -3.30
N LEU A 94 -10.83 -7.73 -3.12
CA LEU A 94 -10.79 -9.16 -2.85
C LEU A 94 -10.27 -9.95 -4.07
N THR A 95 -10.60 -9.52 -5.28
CA THR A 95 -10.12 -10.15 -6.52
C THR A 95 -8.60 -10.05 -6.62
N VAL A 96 -8.05 -8.83 -6.47
CA VAL A 96 -6.60 -8.65 -6.53
C VAL A 96 -5.87 -9.29 -5.34
N ALA A 97 -6.51 -9.38 -4.16
CA ALA A 97 -5.96 -10.13 -3.02
C ALA A 97 -5.76 -11.61 -3.35
N ASN A 98 -6.66 -12.21 -4.14
CA ASN A 98 -6.62 -13.65 -4.51
C ASN A 98 -5.86 -13.95 -5.81
N GLU A 99 -5.23 -12.95 -6.44
CA GLU A 99 -4.55 -13.08 -7.75
C GLU A 99 -3.53 -14.23 -7.81
N GLN A 100 -2.76 -14.47 -6.73
CA GLN A 100 -1.69 -15.47 -6.73
C GLN A 100 -2.20 -16.93 -6.66
N ARG A 101 -3.52 -17.17 -6.73
CA ARG A 101 -4.19 -18.49 -6.76
C ARG A 101 -3.80 -19.45 -5.63
N THR A 102 -3.09 -18.98 -4.59
CA THR A 102 -2.56 -19.78 -3.48
C THR A 102 -3.10 -19.36 -2.12
N GLN A 103 -3.95 -18.33 -2.03
CA GLN A 103 -4.46 -17.85 -0.75
C GLN A 103 -5.87 -18.36 -0.42
N ALA A 104 -6.05 -18.77 0.83
CA ALA A 104 -7.28 -19.27 1.44
C ALA A 104 -8.43 -18.23 1.52
N TRP A 105 -8.27 -17.06 0.91
CA TRP A 105 -9.11 -15.88 1.09
C TRP A 105 -10.17 -15.71 -0.01
N ALA A 106 -10.61 -16.82 -0.60
CA ALA A 106 -11.65 -16.86 -1.64
C ALA A 106 -13.08 -16.80 -1.06
N LEU A 107 -13.25 -17.01 0.25
CA LEU A 107 -14.58 -17.08 0.88
C LEU A 107 -15.42 -15.82 0.64
N PRO A 108 -14.90 -14.58 0.79
CA PRO A 108 -15.71 -13.39 0.55
C PRO A 108 -16.17 -13.23 -0.90
N LEU A 109 -15.34 -13.62 -1.88
CA LEU A 109 -15.73 -13.60 -3.30
C LEU A 109 -16.83 -14.62 -3.59
N LYS A 110 -16.68 -15.86 -3.10
CA LYS A 110 -17.70 -16.89 -3.24
C LYS A 110 -19.05 -16.45 -2.64
N MET A 111 -19.02 -15.80 -1.48
CA MET A 111 -20.24 -15.25 -0.87
C MET A 111 -20.91 -14.15 -1.71
N LEU A 112 -20.14 -13.37 -2.47
CA LEU A 112 -20.68 -12.36 -3.39
C LEU A 112 -21.27 -13.04 -4.64
N ASP A 113 -20.55 -14.01 -5.20
CA ASP A 113 -20.98 -14.77 -6.38
C ASP A 113 -22.28 -15.54 -6.11
N ASP A 114 -22.41 -16.15 -4.93
CA ASP A 114 -23.60 -16.95 -4.56
C ASP A 114 -24.85 -16.09 -4.31
N LYS A 115 -24.69 -14.80 -3.98
CA LYS A 115 -25.78 -13.93 -3.51
C LYS A 115 -26.29 -12.94 -4.55
N LEU A 116 -25.55 -12.73 -5.65
CA LEU A 116 -25.82 -11.67 -6.61
C LEU A 116 -26.25 -12.25 -7.96
N PRO A 117 -27.16 -11.56 -8.68
CA PRO A 117 -27.60 -12.00 -10.01
C PRO A 117 -26.44 -11.93 -11.02
N VAL A 118 -26.47 -12.83 -12.01
CA VAL A 118 -25.39 -13.01 -13.00
C VAL A 118 -25.01 -11.72 -13.72
N GLU A 119 -25.99 -10.88 -14.08
CA GLU A 119 -25.75 -9.59 -14.74
C GLU A 119 -24.92 -8.63 -13.88
N TYR A 120 -25.05 -8.70 -12.55
CA TYR A 120 -24.26 -7.88 -11.63
C TYR A 120 -22.84 -8.44 -11.47
N LEU A 121 -22.67 -9.76 -11.57
CA LEU A 121 -21.36 -10.42 -11.50
C LEU A 121 -20.48 -10.05 -12.69
N GLU A 122 -21.04 -9.85 -13.88
CA GLU A 122 -20.28 -9.39 -15.05
C GLU A 122 -19.64 -8.01 -14.81
N ILE A 123 -20.39 -7.07 -14.21
CA ILE A 123 -19.89 -5.74 -13.88
C ILE A 123 -18.79 -5.81 -12.82
N LEU A 124 -18.97 -6.66 -11.80
CA LEU A 124 -17.97 -6.85 -10.75
C LEU A 124 -16.69 -7.50 -11.27
N ALA A 125 -16.80 -8.48 -12.16
CA ALA A 125 -15.66 -9.14 -12.80
C ALA A 125 -14.77 -8.13 -13.53
N LEU A 126 -15.37 -7.21 -14.30
CA LEU A 126 -14.64 -6.13 -14.98
C LEU A 126 -13.90 -5.22 -14.00
N GLU A 127 -14.52 -4.89 -12.86
CA GLU A 127 -13.84 -4.09 -11.83
C GLU A 127 -12.71 -4.87 -11.16
N GLY A 128 -12.88 -6.18 -10.95
CA GLY A 128 -11.83 -7.09 -10.48
C GLY A 128 -10.60 -7.09 -11.39
N GLU A 129 -10.80 -7.24 -12.70
CA GLU A 129 -9.72 -7.20 -13.70
C GLU A 129 -8.96 -5.86 -13.69
N LYS A 130 -9.71 -4.76 -13.58
CA LYS A 130 -9.13 -3.43 -13.44
C LYS A 130 -8.26 -3.31 -12.18
N TYR A 131 -8.72 -3.84 -11.05
CA TYR A 131 -7.93 -3.83 -9.80
C TYR A 131 -6.67 -4.68 -9.91
N ILE A 132 -6.74 -5.85 -10.56
CA ILE A 132 -5.55 -6.65 -10.88
C ILE A 132 -4.55 -5.83 -11.70
N LYS A 133 -5.00 -5.15 -12.75
CA LYS A 133 -4.11 -4.34 -13.59
C LYS A 133 -3.46 -3.16 -12.83
N LEU A 134 -4.17 -2.56 -11.89
CA LEU A 134 -3.70 -1.37 -11.15
C LEU A 134 -2.85 -1.73 -9.92
N TYR A 135 -3.23 -2.78 -9.19
CA TYR A 135 -2.73 -3.10 -7.86
C TYR A 135 -2.25 -4.55 -7.71
N GLY A 136 -2.24 -5.31 -8.80
CA GLY A 136 -1.72 -6.67 -8.85
C GLY A 136 -0.21 -6.72 -8.61
N ALA A 137 0.28 -7.93 -8.34
CA ALA A 137 1.71 -8.16 -8.19
C ALA A 137 2.38 -7.97 -9.56
N LYS A 138 3.17 -6.91 -9.71
CA LYS A 138 4.00 -6.72 -10.92
C LYS A 138 5.07 -7.81 -10.95
N SER A 139 4.92 -8.78 -11.84
CA SER A 139 5.91 -9.79 -12.21
C SER A 139 7.03 -9.19 -13.04
#